data_AF-A0A009ZXF7-F1
#
_entry.id   AF-A0A009ZXF7-F1
#
_cell.length_a   1.000
_cell.length_b   1.000
_cell.length_c   1.000
_cell.angle_alpha   90.00
_cell.angle_beta   90.00
_cell.angle_gamma   90.00
#
_symmetry.space_group_name_H-M   'P 1'
#
loop_
_entity.id
_entity.type
_entity.pdbx_description
1 polymer ?
#
loop_
_entity_poly.entity_id
_entity_poly.type
_entity_poly.pdbx_seq_one_letter_code
_entity_poly.pdbx_strand_id
1 'polypeptide(L)'
;MKNLIILFMSMLMVGCSHADSGNQQKRKIEISNELRSRTISIADDISQSRKLYIAAYNTVNSKSEMNNELFVYTVRKVENLIGTYEVDNDNFENDIKHNKKITLEAVDGLCIMNKFIQKYSIFIDLEKIPESLQKDTKKILKYQNLYIQRLNEDKDYLNQLKCLNLK
;
A
#
# COMPACT_ATOMS: atom_id res chain seq x y z
N MET A 1 -4.46 -63.85 40.68
CA MET A 1 -3.08 -63.34 40.55
C MET A 1 -2.70 -63.36 39.08
N LYS A 2 -2.18 -62.23 38.57
CA LYS A 2 -1.28 -62.08 37.41
C LYS A 2 -1.86 -62.47 36.03
N ASN A 3 -2.10 -61.49 35.14
CA ASN A 3 -1.18 -61.03 34.07
C ASN A 3 -0.98 -62.10 32.99
N LEU A 4 -0.96 -61.89 31.67
CA LEU A 4 -1.05 -60.77 30.71
C LEU A 4 -1.06 -61.48 29.31
N ILE A 5 -0.98 -60.72 28.19
CA ILE A 5 -0.79 -61.12 26.77
C ILE A 5 -2.09 -60.96 25.95
N ILE A 6 -2.44 -59.78 25.42
CA ILE A 6 -1.87 -58.96 24.30
C ILE A 6 -2.18 -59.55 22.90
N LEU A 7 -2.59 -58.65 21.99
CA LEU A 7 -2.62 -58.71 20.52
C LEU A 7 -3.93 -59.25 19.89
N PHE A 8 -4.53 -58.69 18.83
CA PHE A 8 -4.25 -57.56 17.94
C PHE A 8 -5.51 -57.44 17.06
N MET A 9 -6.20 -56.29 16.99
CA MET A 9 -6.82 -55.79 15.75
C MET A 9 -7.47 -54.40 15.90
N SER A 10 -6.68 -53.43 16.37
CA SER A 10 -6.89 -52.03 15.99
C SER A 10 -6.19 -51.81 14.66
N MET A 11 -6.86 -52.17 13.57
CA MET A 11 -6.45 -51.85 12.21
C MET A 11 -6.48 -50.33 12.04
N LEU A 12 -5.32 -49.72 12.23
CA LEU A 12 -4.74 -48.66 11.39
C LEU A 12 -5.76 -47.69 10.76
N MET A 13 -6.21 -46.73 11.57
CA MET A 13 -6.62 -45.40 11.09
C MET A 13 -5.57 -44.37 11.54
N VAL A 14 -4.28 -44.73 11.41
CA VAL A 14 -3.19 -43.76 11.55
C VAL A 14 -2.61 -43.50 10.18
N GLY A 15 -2.89 -42.29 9.68
CA GLY A 15 -1.83 -41.49 9.11
C GLY A 15 -1.64 -41.54 7.59
N CYS A 16 -2.68 -41.22 6.82
CA CYS A 16 -2.50 -40.60 5.50
C CYS A 16 -3.12 -39.21 5.46
N SER A 17 -2.74 -38.33 6.41
CA SER A 17 -2.94 -36.88 6.29
C SER A 17 -1.57 -36.21 6.13
N HIS A 18 -0.86 -36.59 5.07
CA HIS A 18 0.32 -35.89 4.58
C HIS A 18 0.11 -35.41 3.13
N ALA A 19 -1.15 -35.27 2.72
CA ALA A 19 -1.47 -34.52 1.52
C ALA A 19 -1.26 -33.01 1.80
N ASP A 20 -0.19 -32.47 1.22
CA ASP A 20 -0.15 -31.13 0.63
C ASP A 20 0.21 -29.91 1.51
N SER A 21 0.75 -30.09 2.72
CA SER A 21 1.23 -28.93 3.53
C SER A 21 2.41 -28.20 2.88
N GLY A 22 3.34 -28.94 2.25
CA GLY A 22 4.52 -28.37 1.59
C GLY A 22 4.21 -27.59 0.30
N ASN A 23 3.19 -27.99 -0.45
CA ASN A 23 2.81 -27.32 -1.70
C ASN A 23 1.99 -26.05 -1.43
N GLN A 24 1.10 -26.10 -0.42
CA GLN A 24 0.37 -24.92 0.05
C GLN A 24 1.30 -23.86 0.63
N GLN A 25 2.35 -24.26 1.35
CA GLN A 25 3.34 -23.31 1.89
C GLN A 25 4.19 -22.67 0.78
N LYS A 26 4.61 -23.42 -0.24
CA LYS A 26 5.29 -22.85 -1.42
C LYS A 26 4.43 -21.83 -2.15
N ARG A 27 3.16 -22.16 -2.41
CA ARG A 27 2.22 -21.24 -3.07
C ARG A 27 2.00 -19.95 -2.29
N LYS A 28 1.94 -20.01 -0.96
CA LYS A 28 1.87 -18.80 -0.11
C LYS A 28 3.11 -17.92 -0.23
N ILE A 29 4.29 -18.53 -0.28
CA ILE A 29 5.57 -17.79 -0.46
C ILE A 29 5.61 -17.13 -1.84
N GLU A 30 5.20 -17.83 -2.90
CA GLU A 30 5.13 -17.26 -4.26
C GLU A 30 4.20 -16.06 -4.34
N ILE A 31 2.99 -16.18 -3.78
CA ILE A 31 2.02 -15.07 -3.73
C ILE A 31 2.60 -13.86 -2.97
N SER A 32 3.21 -14.09 -1.80
CA SER A 32 3.81 -13.00 -1.02
C SER A 32 4.98 -12.33 -1.76
N ASN A 33 5.82 -13.10 -2.46
CA ASN A 33 6.88 -12.55 -3.29
C ASN A 33 6.35 -11.72 -4.46
N GLU A 34 5.28 -12.16 -5.12
CA GLU A 34 4.61 -11.41 -6.18
C GLU A 34 4.02 -10.10 -5.65
N LEU A 35 3.34 -10.15 -4.50
CA LEU A 35 2.78 -8.96 -3.84
C LEU A 35 3.87 -7.98 -3.42
N ARG A 36 5.00 -8.47 -2.91
CA ARG A 36 6.17 -7.64 -2.59
C ARG A 36 6.77 -6.99 -3.84
N SER A 37 6.91 -7.73 -4.93
CA SER A 37 7.38 -7.20 -6.22
C SER A 37 6.46 -6.09 -6.72
N ARG A 38 5.14 -6.31 -6.65
CA ARG A 38 4.13 -5.32 -7.00
C ARG A 38 4.19 -4.08 -6.11
N THR A 39 4.39 -4.25 -4.80
CA THR A 39 4.58 -3.15 -3.84
C THR A 39 5.75 -2.26 -4.26
N ILE A 40 6.91 -2.88 -4.53
CA ILE A 40 8.14 -2.17 -4.94
C ILE A 40 7.92 -1.45 -6.27
N SER A 41 7.29 -2.11 -7.24
CA SER A 41 7.04 -1.52 -8.56
C SER A 41 6.11 -0.31 -8.49
N ILE A 42 5.02 -0.38 -7.69
CA ILE A 42 4.12 0.76 -7.49
C ILE A 42 4.85 1.90 -6.75
N ALA A 43 5.65 1.57 -5.73
CA ALA A 43 6.41 2.56 -4.97
C ALA A 43 7.46 3.28 -5.82
N ASP A 44 8.15 2.57 -6.71
CA ASP A 44 9.10 3.18 -7.64
C ASP A 44 8.38 4.11 -8.63
N ASP A 45 7.27 3.67 -9.22
CA ASP A 45 6.44 4.53 -10.09
C ASP A 45 5.93 5.81 -9.37
N ILE A 46 5.59 5.71 -8.08
CA ILE A 46 5.27 6.87 -7.24
C ILE A 46 6.49 7.79 -7.07
N SER A 47 7.66 7.23 -6.77
CA SER A 47 8.91 7.98 -6.64
C SER A 47 9.28 8.74 -7.92
N GLN A 48 9.13 8.09 -9.09
CA GLN A 48 9.45 8.68 -10.39
C GLN A 48 8.44 9.75 -10.82
N SER A 49 7.17 9.60 -10.44
CA SER A 49 6.10 10.54 -10.84
C SER A 49 6.03 11.82 -10.00
N ARG A 50 6.87 12.00 -8.96
CA ARG A 50 6.88 13.18 -8.08
C ARG A 50 6.84 14.52 -8.82
N LYS A 51 7.65 14.70 -9.86
CA LYS A 51 7.72 15.96 -10.63
C LYS A 51 6.39 16.29 -11.32
N LEU A 52 5.70 15.28 -11.85
CA LEU A 52 4.37 15.44 -12.44
C LEU A 52 3.37 15.97 -11.39
N TYR A 53 3.37 15.39 -10.20
CA TYR A 53 2.44 15.78 -9.15
C TYR A 53 2.77 17.14 -8.52
N ILE A 54 4.05 17.51 -8.42
CA ILE A 54 4.45 18.87 -8.05
C ILE A 54 3.91 19.88 -9.07
N ALA A 55 4.08 19.61 -10.37
CA ALA A 55 3.57 20.48 -11.42
C ALA A 55 2.04 20.60 -11.33
N ALA A 56 1.33 19.46 -11.27
CA ALA A 56 -0.13 19.43 -11.14
C ALA A 56 -0.62 20.20 -9.91
N TYR A 57 0.02 20.00 -8.76
CA TYR A 57 -0.29 20.72 -7.53
C TYR A 57 -0.08 22.24 -7.67
N ASN A 58 0.98 22.68 -8.36
CA ASN A 58 1.25 24.11 -8.53
C ASN A 58 0.31 24.77 -9.54
N THR A 59 -0.11 24.05 -10.59
CA THR A 59 -0.93 24.60 -11.66
C THR A 59 -2.44 24.46 -11.43
N VAL A 60 -2.87 23.59 -10.51
CA VAL A 60 -4.29 23.39 -10.24
C VAL A 60 -4.91 24.64 -9.61
N ASN A 61 -5.78 25.29 -10.36
CA ASN A 61 -6.51 26.50 -9.97
C ASN A 61 -8.00 26.47 -10.34
N SER A 62 -8.42 25.39 -11.02
CA SER A 62 -9.77 25.20 -11.53
C SER A 62 -10.02 23.72 -11.85
N LYS A 63 -11.29 23.36 -12.00
CA LYS A 63 -11.70 22.04 -12.47
C LYS A 63 -11.30 21.86 -13.94
N SER A 64 -10.69 20.72 -14.28
CA SER A 64 -10.39 20.35 -15.67
C SER A 64 -10.52 18.85 -15.87
N GLU A 65 -10.74 18.41 -17.10
CA GLU A 65 -10.79 16.97 -17.44
C GLU A 65 -9.47 16.28 -17.11
N MET A 66 -8.35 16.91 -17.44
CA MET A 66 -7.01 16.40 -17.11
C MET A 66 -6.83 16.18 -15.60
N ASN A 67 -7.25 17.14 -14.77
CA ASN A 67 -7.11 17.00 -13.32
C ASN A 67 -8.13 16.00 -12.75
N ASN A 68 -9.31 15.82 -13.36
CA ASN A 68 -10.25 14.75 -12.99
C ASN A 68 -9.61 13.37 -13.19
N GLU A 69 -9.02 13.14 -14.37
CA GLU A 69 -8.38 11.86 -14.67
C GLU A 69 -7.15 11.65 -13.78
N LEU A 70 -6.33 12.69 -13.58
CA LEU A 70 -5.19 12.60 -12.68
C LEU A 70 -5.63 12.30 -11.24
N PHE A 71 -6.72 12.90 -10.76
CA PHE A 71 -7.29 12.60 -9.45
C PHE A 71 -7.71 11.12 -9.34
N VAL A 72 -8.51 10.63 -10.27
CA VAL A 72 -8.99 9.23 -10.27
C VAL A 72 -7.82 8.26 -10.32
N TYR A 73 -6.85 8.53 -11.21
CA TYR A 73 -5.65 7.72 -11.37
C TYR A 73 -4.82 7.67 -10.09
N THR A 74 -4.68 8.81 -9.41
CA THR A 74 -3.90 8.91 -8.16
C THR A 74 -4.55 8.14 -7.03
N VAL A 75 -5.86 8.33 -6.82
CA VAL A 75 -6.61 7.61 -5.79
C VAL A 75 -6.47 6.10 -6.00
N ARG A 76 -6.68 5.62 -7.23
CA ARG A 76 -6.54 4.19 -7.56
C ARG A 76 -5.11 3.69 -7.38
N LYS A 77 -4.09 4.47 -7.75
CA LYS A 77 -2.68 4.08 -7.60
C LYS A 77 -2.33 3.88 -6.12
N VAL A 78 -2.69 4.85 -5.27
CA VAL A 78 -2.39 4.78 -3.84
C VAL A 78 -3.21 3.68 -3.15
N GLU A 79 -4.48 3.53 -3.51
CA GLU A 79 -5.31 2.45 -2.96
C GLU A 79 -4.80 1.07 -3.40
N ASN A 80 -4.34 0.92 -4.64
CA ASN A 80 -3.70 -0.32 -5.10
C ASN A 80 -2.45 -0.63 -4.28
N LEU A 81 -1.62 0.37 -3.96
CA LEU A 81 -0.47 0.17 -3.08
C LEU A 81 -0.93 -0.33 -1.72
N ILE A 82 -1.86 0.36 -1.05
CA ILE A 82 -2.33 -0.03 0.28
C ILE A 82 -2.96 -1.43 0.25
N GLY A 83 -3.76 -1.72 -0.77
CA GLY A 83 -4.40 -3.02 -0.99
C GLY A 83 -3.39 -4.17 -1.13
N THR A 84 -2.19 -3.92 -1.68
CA THR A 84 -1.14 -4.97 -1.72
C THR A 84 -0.67 -5.37 -0.32
N TYR A 85 -0.60 -4.43 0.64
CA TYR A 85 -0.29 -4.76 2.03
C TYR A 85 -1.44 -5.52 2.69
N GLU A 86 -2.67 -5.07 2.47
CA GLU A 86 -3.86 -5.72 3.04
C GLU A 86 -3.98 -7.18 2.59
N VAL A 87 -3.72 -7.47 1.31
CA VAL A 87 -3.74 -8.84 0.77
C VAL A 87 -2.55 -9.68 1.28
N ASP A 88 -1.38 -9.08 1.47
CA ASP A 88 -0.19 -9.75 2.04
C ASP A 88 -0.28 -9.95 3.57
N ASN A 89 -1.37 -9.51 4.21
CA ASN A 89 -1.51 -9.40 5.68
C ASN A 89 -0.35 -8.61 6.32
N ASP A 90 0.19 -7.63 5.61
CA ASP A 90 1.21 -6.71 6.08
C ASP A 90 0.60 -5.35 6.44
N ASN A 91 1.36 -4.51 7.13
CA ASN A 91 0.90 -3.24 7.64
C ASN A 91 1.57 -2.07 6.91
N PHE A 92 0.79 -1.39 6.07
CA PHE A 92 1.24 -0.21 5.34
C PHE A 92 1.78 0.90 6.26
N GLU A 93 1.07 1.24 7.35
CA GLU A 93 1.55 2.28 8.28
C GLU A 93 2.89 1.93 8.90
N ASN A 94 3.06 0.66 9.27
CA ASN A 94 4.26 0.15 9.88
C ASN A 94 5.44 0.23 8.90
N ASP A 95 5.19 -0.01 7.61
CA ASP A 95 6.20 0.16 6.57
C ASP A 95 6.62 1.63 6.41
N ILE A 96 5.65 2.56 6.39
CA ILE A 96 5.95 4.00 6.35
C ILE A 96 6.81 4.42 7.55
N LYS A 97 6.48 3.96 8.77
CA LYS A 97 7.19 4.33 10.01
C LYS A 97 8.61 3.76 10.09
N HIS A 98 8.80 2.53 9.63
CA HIS A 98 10.01 1.75 9.93
C HIS A 98 10.81 1.32 8.69
N ASN A 99 10.44 1.80 7.50
CA ASN A 99 11.20 1.68 6.25
C ASN A 99 11.56 0.23 5.86
N LYS A 100 10.56 -0.63 5.63
CA LYS A 100 10.77 -2.04 5.31
C LYS A 100 10.78 -2.35 3.80
N LYS A 101 9.90 -1.71 3.01
CA LYS A 101 9.66 -2.06 1.60
C LYS A 101 9.70 -0.86 0.64
N ILE A 102 9.33 0.35 1.07
CA ILE A 102 9.30 1.54 0.18
C ILE A 102 10.31 2.60 0.58
N THR A 103 10.86 3.31 -0.40
CA THR A 103 11.91 4.31 -0.17
C THR A 103 11.36 5.64 0.34
N LEU A 104 12.23 6.50 0.86
CA LEU A 104 11.86 7.85 1.32
C LEU A 104 11.30 8.71 0.18
N GLU A 105 11.81 8.54 -1.04
CA GLU A 105 11.29 9.21 -2.24
C GLU A 105 9.88 8.75 -2.59
N ALA A 106 9.56 7.47 -2.38
CA ALA A 106 8.19 6.98 -2.54
C ALA A 106 7.26 7.59 -1.49
N VAL A 107 7.71 7.73 -0.24
CA VAL A 107 6.98 8.44 0.84
C VAL A 107 6.75 9.91 0.48
N ASP A 108 7.76 10.59 -0.06
CA ASP A 108 7.64 11.96 -0.57
C ASP A 108 6.62 12.05 -1.71
N GLY A 109 6.64 11.09 -2.64
CA GLY A 109 5.63 11.00 -3.72
C GLY A 109 4.21 10.79 -3.22
N LEU A 110 4.01 9.86 -2.28
CA LEU A 110 2.72 9.65 -1.61
C LEU A 110 2.21 10.93 -0.95
N CYS A 111 3.10 11.66 -0.27
CA CYS A 111 2.80 12.93 0.37
C CYS A 111 2.40 14.02 -0.63
N ILE A 112 3.13 14.16 -1.75
CA ILE A 112 2.82 15.13 -2.81
C ILE A 112 1.47 14.78 -3.48
N MET A 113 1.25 13.50 -3.79
CA MET A 113 -0.01 12.99 -4.37
C MET A 113 -1.20 13.31 -3.46
N ASN A 114 -1.10 13.05 -2.16
CA ASN A 114 -2.15 13.39 -1.21
C ASN A 114 -2.42 14.90 -1.16
N LYS A 115 -1.38 15.75 -1.16
CA LYS A 115 -1.55 17.21 -1.22
C LYS A 115 -2.25 17.66 -2.51
N PHE A 116 -1.93 17.03 -3.65
CA PHE A 116 -2.65 17.26 -4.90
C PHE A 116 -4.13 16.90 -4.77
N ILE A 117 -4.44 15.73 -4.20
CA ILE A 117 -5.82 15.27 -3.96
C ILE A 117 -6.56 16.27 -3.07
N GLN A 118 -5.97 16.66 -1.92
CA GLN A 118 -6.56 17.65 -1.01
C GLN A 118 -6.87 18.97 -1.70
N LYS A 119 -5.90 19.50 -2.45
CA LYS A 119 -6.05 20.77 -3.17
C LYS A 119 -7.09 20.67 -4.28
N TYR A 120 -7.09 19.58 -5.06
CA TYR A 120 -8.02 19.42 -6.16
C TYR A 120 -9.45 19.13 -5.70
N SER A 121 -9.63 18.48 -4.56
CA SER A 121 -10.94 18.22 -3.97
C SER A 121 -11.76 19.48 -3.71
N ILE A 122 -11.15 20.67 -3.65
CA ILE A 122 -11.86 21.95 -3.53
C ILE A 122 -12.65 22.29 -4.81
N PHE A 123 -12.21 21.80 -5.98
CA PHE A 123 -12.80 22.11 -7.29
C PHE A 123 -13.80 21.06 -7.78
N ILE A 124 -13.95 19.96 -7.06
CA ILE A 124 -14.84 18.87 -7.42
C ILE A 124 -15.84 18.59 -6.30
N ASP A 125 -17.03 18.17 -6.69
CA ASP A 125 -18.03 17.70 -5.76
C ASP A 125 -17.78 16.22 -5.47
N LEU A 126 -17.15 15.93 -4.32
CA LEU A 126 -16.84 14.57 -3.91
C LEU A 126 -18.11 13.73 -3.70
N GLU A 127 -19.27 14.33 -3.44
CA GLU A 127 -20.51 13.56 -3.24
C GLU A 127 -21.08 13.05 -4.59
N LYS A 128 -20.67 13.67 -5.70
CA LYS A 128 -21.10 13.29 -7.06
C LYS A 128 -20.19 12.27 -7.75
N ILE A 129 -19.05 11.90 -7.15
CA ILE A 129 -18.19 10.82 -7.67
C ILE A 129 -18.61 9.46 -7.08
N PRO A 130 -18.24 8.32 -7.71
CA PRO A 130 -18.60 6.99 -7.19
C PRO A 130 -18.20 6.78 -5.72
N GLU A 131 -19.09 6.16 -4.93
CA GLU A 131 -18.87 5.95 -3.49
C GLU A 131 -17.56 5.24 -3.15
N SER A 132 -17.14 4.28 -3.99
CA SER A 132 -15.84 3.61 -3.85
C SER A 132 -14.69 4.61 -3.88
N LEU A 133 -14.69 5.51 -4.87
CA LEU A 133 -13.67 6.53 -5.01
C LEU A 133 -13.69 7.53 -3.85
N GLN A 134 -14.87 7.85 -3.30
CA GLN A 134 -14.99 8.68 -2.09
C GLN A 134 -14.35 8.01 -0.88
N LYS A 135 -14.62 6.71 -0.68
CA LYS A 135 -14.08 5.91 0.43
C LYS A 135 -12.56 5.82 0.32
N ASP A 136 -12.06 5.52 -0.86
CA ASP A 136 -10.62 5.42 -1.14
C ASP A 136 -9.94 6.77 -0.91
N THR A 137 -10.53 7.86 -1.41
CA THR A 137 -10.03 9.23 -1.15
C THR A 137 -9.96 9.52 0.35
N LYS A 138 -11.00 9.20 1.12
CA LYS A 138 -10.98 9.39 2.59
C LYS A 138 -9.92 8.50 3.26
N LYS A 139 -9.70 7.29 2.78
CA LYS A 139 -8.71 6.34 3.31
C LYS A 139 -7.29 6.85 3.10
N ILE A 140 -6.92 7.21 1.87
CA ILE A 140 -5.56 7.66 1.53
C ILE A 140 -5.18 8.96 2.25
N LEU A 141 -6.14 9.89 2.39
CA LEU A 141 -5.88 11.19 3.00
C LEU A 141 -5.56 11.11 4.51
N LYS A 142 -5.97 10.03 5.19
CA LYS A 142 -5.63 9.79 6.60
C LYS A 142 -4.12 9.65 6.82
N TYR A 143 -3.39 9.17 5.82
CA TYR A 143 -1.95 8.94 5.92
C TYR A 143 -1.11 10.21 5.74
N GLN A 144 -1.71 11.37 5.42
CA GLN A 144 -0.95 12.59 5.14
C GLN A 144 -0.02 13.00 6.29
N ASN A 145 -0.53 12.98 7.52
CA ASN A 145 0.27 13.33 8.70
C ASN A 145 1.40 12.33 8.93
N LEU A 146 1.14 11.04 8.64
CA LEU A 146 2.14 9.99 8.77
C LEU A 146 3.30 10.20 7.79
N TYR A 147 3.00 10.56 6.54
CA TYR A 147 4.04 10.87 5.55
C TYR A 147 4.87 12.09 5.97
N ILE A 148 4.20 13.15 6.45
CA ILE A 148 4.89 14.36 6.93
C ILE A 148 5.81 14.04 8.11
N GLN A 149 5.34 13.25 9.09
CA GLN A 149 6.16 12.82 10.23
C GLN A 149 7.41 12.09 9.75
N ARG A 150 7.24 11.09 8.87
CA ARG A 150 8.35 10.32 8.33
C ARG A 150 9.37 11.19 7.59
N LEU A 151 8.90 12.14 6.78
CA LEU A 151 9.77 13.06 6.03
C LEU A 151 10.51 14.08 6.91
N ASN A 152 9.96 14.41 8.09
CA ASN A 152 10.62 15.29 9.05
C ASN A 152 11.68 14.58 9.91
N GLU A 153 11.52 13.27 10.14
CA GLU A 153 12.47 12.46 10.93
C GLU A 153 13.78 12.22 10.16
N ASP A 154 13.71 12.09 8.84
CA ASP A 154 14.88 11.87 8.00
C ASP A 154 15.50 13.18 7.53
N LYS A 155 16.83 13.25 7.59
CA LYS A 155 17.58 14.38 7.03
C LYS A 155 17.61 14.28 5.51
N ASP A 156 16.97 15.22 4.83
CA ASP A 156 17.07 15.40 3.39
C ASP A 156 18.39 16.08 3.00
N TYR A 157 19.48 15.31 3.06
CA TYR A 157 20.83 15.83 2.77
C TYR A 157 20.98 16.43 1.37
N LEU A 158 20.12 16.05 0.42
CA LEU A 158 20.18 16.49 -0.97
C LEU A 158 19.09 17.50 -1.32
N ASN A 159 18.25 17.92 -0.36
CA ASN A 159 17.08 18.79 -0.58
C ASN A 159 16.16 18.31 -1.72
N GLN A 160 16.03 16.99 -1.86
CA GLN A 160 15.28 16.33 -2.93
C GLN A 160 13.82 16.09 -2.57
N LEU A 161 13.47 16.05 -1.29
CA LEU A 161 12.10 15.88 -0.81
C LEU A 161 11.35 17.20 -0.99
N LYS A 162 10.21 17.15 -1.67
CA LYS A 162 9.46 18.36 -2.04
C LYS A 162 8.15 18.50 -1.31
N CYS A 163 7.59 17.43 -0.74
CA CYS A 163 6.28 17.48 -0.11
C CYS A 163 6.19 18.55 0.98
N LEU A 164 7.21 18.64 1.84
CA LEU A 164 7.23 19.59 2.97
C LEU A 164 7.18 21.06 2.51
N ASN A 165 7.56 21.34 1.27
CA ASN A 165 7.57 22.69 0.68
C ASN A 165 6.25 23.07 -0.01
N LEU A 166 5.36 22.11 -0.28
CA LEU A 166 4.03 22.36 -0.84
C LEU A 166 3.07 22.75 0.29
N LYS A 167 2.31 23.84 0.16
CA LYS A 167 1.47 24.38 1.25
C LYS A 167 -0.01 24.13 1.05
#